data_AF-A0AAD5VDI9-F1
#
_entry.id   AF-A0AAD5VDI9-F1
#
_cell.length_a   1.000
_cell.length_b   1.000
_cell.length_c   1.000
_cell.angle_alpha   90.00
_cell.angle_beta   90.00
_cell.angle_gamma   90.00
#
_symmetry.space_group_name_H-M   'P 1'
#
loop_
_entity.id
_entity.type
_entity.pdbx_description
1 polymer ?
#
loop_
_entity_poly.entity_id
_entity_poly.type
_entity_poly.pdbx_seq_one_letter_code
_entity_poly.pdbx_strand_id
1 'polypeptide(L)'
;MSFPQPSRLNFDILANLDGPLIQELTKIIRCSKGLEELVINDTDEFLSYGGEIVFDILSDLTSHHFLTNLKLGGVGIEASRLLQGMKTTSVQKLSLTFVYAGSIDEPDPFLVLTSLGPNLTTLSIENAIPHSVGVQCPRVHTVDLSMFGLVSLRSLTHMFPNLANLSFYSESGGEDNQDRVEERRAENLAEFEADGSPWSSLQRLEGSIRQLYMIGFPFHVKSLELSLMATKEIPMCLALLDSLSPNILDLSIYVGQFQALSELETFLTRAFGGLTQCTHLSLTFSMEGMSSRPSDFESMLLSALEKLTVRLLGIRFPRVISWSSTDFDGWDSIDPDQPGPDPLQSYLCAIDTKALATTIAERIPSLHHVGLDVANQSRTGGYWEIVRNQGVAPGTISLKRVCDFSRHWRTMENIPEVGELGNKN
;
A
#
# COMPACT_ATOMS: atom_id res chain seq x y z
N MET A 1 4.45 -7.56 44.86
CA MET A 1 3.52 -7.10 43.82
C MET A 1 4.27 -7.18 42.50
N SER A 2 3.82 -8.00 41.55
CA SER A 2 4.41 -8.09 40.21
C SER A 2 3.77 -7.04 39.30
N PHE A 3 4.56 -6.10 38.78
CA PHE A 3 4.08 -5.20 37.74
C PHE A 3 3.90 -5.99 36.44
N PRO A 4 2.81 -5.77 35.68
CA PRO A 4 2.66 -6.37 34.36
C PRO A 4 3.82 -5.93 33.47
N GLN A 5 4.51 -6.89 32.85
CA GLN A 5 5.59 -6.58 31.93
C GLN A 5 5.00 -6.11 30.59
N PRO A 6 5.53 -5.02 30.00
CA PRO A 6 5.07 -4.57 28.70
C PRO A 6 5.48 -5.58 27.63
N SER A 7 4.54 -5.96 26.76
CA SER A 7 4.83 -6.75 25.54
C SER A 7 5.34 -5.89 24.39
N ARG A 8 5.18 -4.57 24.49
CA ARG A 8 5.62 -3.60 23.48
C ARG A 8 6.37 -2.44 24.15
N LEU A 9 7.52 -2.09 23.58
CA LEU A 9 8.25 -0.86 23.90
C LEU A 9 8.40 -0.01 22.64
N ASN A 10 8.17 1.30 22.80
CA ASN A 10 8.33 2.29 21.74
C ASN A 10 9.16 3.45 22.27
N PHE A 11 10.28 3.72 21.62
CA PHE A 11 11.18 4.81 21.95
C PHE A 11 11.16 5.82 20.81
N ASP A 12 10.66 7.01 21.12
CA ASP A 12 10.72 8.17 20.25
C ASP A 12 11.79 9.11 20.79
N ILE A 13 12.95 9.11 20.14
CA ILE A 13 14.15 9.71 20.69
C ILE A 13 14.22 11.15 20.20
N LEU A 14 13.63 12.03 20.99
CA LEU A 14 13.79 13.46 20.77
C LEU A 14 15.23 13.86 21.09
N ALA A 15 15.79 14.78 20.30
CA ALA A 15 17.08 15.42 20.59
C ALA A 15 17.12 15.85 22.07
N ASN A 16 18.19 15.45 22.79
CA ASN A 16 18.45 15.61 24.25
C ASN A 16 18.32 14.32 25.11
N LEU A 17 18.85 13.18 24.65
CA LEU A 17 19.13 12.07 25.57
C LEU A 17 20.34 12.39 26.46
N ASP A 18 20.14 12.44 27.78
CA ASP A 18 21.23 12.49 28.75
C ASP A 18 21.61 11.09 29.25
N GLY A 19 22.82 10.96 29.81
CA GLY A 19 23.34 9.69 30.32
C GLY A 19 22.41 8.98 31.32
N PRO A 20 21.81 9.69 32.30
CA PRO A 20 20.83 9.10 33.22
C PRO A 20 19.62 8.47 32.53
N LEU A 21 19.04 9.14 31.52
CA LEU A 21 17.90 8.62 30.79
C LEU A 21 18.28 7.34 30.02
N ILE A 22 19.44 7.34 29.34
CA ILE A 22 19.97 6.17 28.63
C ILE A 22 20.11 4.96 29.58
N GLN A 23 20.58 5.18 30.82
CA GLN A 23 20.72 4.13 31.82
C GLN A 23 19.37 3.56 32.29
N GLU A 24 18.34 4.38 32.44
CA GLU A 24 17.01 3.88 32.84
C GLU A 24 16.34 3.14 31.68
N LEU A 25 16.48 3.61 30.43
CA LEU A 25 15.98 2.91 29.24
C LEU A 25 16.63 1.53 29.09
N THR A 26 17.96 1.50 29.22
CA THR A 26 18.80 0.29 29.32
C THR A 26 18.24 -0.72 30.32
N LYS A 27 17.86 -0.26 31.50
CA LYS A 27 17.35 -1.11 32.58
C LYS A 27 15.94 -1.62 32.29
N ILE A 28 15.06 -0.77 31.75
CA ILE A 28 13.71 -1.17 31.32
C ILE A 28 13.79 -2.29 30.29
N ILE A 29 14.66 -2.09 29.30
CA ILE A 29 14.95 -3.07 28.26
C ILE A 29 15.39 -4.40 28.88
N ARG A 30 16.43 -4.40 29.72
CA ARG A 30 16.99 -5.64 30.32
C ARG A 30 15.98 -6.38 31.20
N CYS A 31 15.03 -5.67 31.80
CA CYS A 31 14.00 -6.26 32.65
C CYS A 31 12.77 -6.80 31.89
N SER A 32 12.64 -6.53 30.58
CA SER A 32 11.46 -6.86 29.77
C SER A 32 11.54 -8.29 29.20
N LYS A 33 11.27 -9.29 30.03
CA LYS A 33 11.42 -10.71 29.67
C LYS A 33 10.37 -11.24 28.69
N GLY A 34 9.27 -10.52 28.49
CA GLY A 34 8.20 -10.85 27.55
C GLY A 34 8.04 -9.82 26.42
N LEU A 35 9.12 -9.13 26.05
CA LEU A 35 9.08 -8.15 24.98
C LEU A 35 8.85 -8.82 23.62
N GLU A 36 7.73 -8.52 22.97
CA GLU A 36 7.35 -9.06 21.66
C GLU A 36 7.62 -8.07 20.53
N GLU A 37 7.47 -6.76 20.81
CA GLU A 37 7.69 -5.67 19.85
C GLU A 37 8.61 -4.59 20.44
N LEU A 38 9.65 -4.25 19.68
CA LEU A 38 10.55 -3.14 19.95
C LEU A 38 10.51 -2.15 18.79
N VAL A 39 10.20 -0.89 19.10
CA VAL A 39 10.25 0.23 18.17
C VAL A 39 11.25 1.25 18.69
N ILE A 40 12.21 1.65 17.85
CA ILE A 40 13.18 2.71 18.13
C ILE A 40 13.19 3.66 16.93
N ASN A 41 12.80 4.91 17.13
CA ASN A 41 13.05 5.97 16.16
C ASN A 41 14.45 6.56 16.39
N ASP A 42 15.09 7.06 15.34
CA ASP A 42 16.44 7.65 15.40
C ASP A 42 17.49 6.72 16.03
N THR A 43 17.48 5.47 15.58
CA THR A 43 18.27 4.36 16.13
C THR A 43 19.77 4.64 16.08
N ASP A 44 20.27 5.22 14.99
CA ASP A 44 21.70 5.50 14.86
C ASP A 44 22.17 6.58 15.84
N GLU A 45 21.35 7.62 16.03
CA GLU A 45 21.60 8.68 17.01
C GLU A 45 21.54 8.12 18.45
N PHE A 46 20.57 7.24 18.74
CA PHE A 46 20.47 6.53 20.02
C PHE A 46 21.73 5.74 20.36
N LEU A 47 22.23 4.97 19.40
CA LEU A 47 23.43 4.15 19.54
C LEU A 47 24.67 5.03 19.70
N SER A 48 24.75 6.13 18.96
CA SER A 48 25.86 7.07 19.02
C SER A 48 26.01 7.73 20.40
N TYR A 49 24.90 8.14 21.03
CA TYR A 49 24.94 8.70 22.39
C TYR A 49 25.14 7.64 23.48
N GLY A 50 24.53 6.46 23.31
CA GLY A 50 24.57 5.37 24.27
C GLY A 50 25.88 4.59 24.30
N GLY A 51 26.65 4.67 23.21
CA GLY A 51 27.89 3.94 23.01
C GLY A 51 27.72 2.42 23.13
N GLU A 52 28.81 1.75 23.50
CA GLU A 52 28.86 0.28 23.61
C GLU A 52 27.87 -0.30 24.64
N ILE A 53 27.47 0.48 25.66
CA ILE A 53 26.50 0.00 26.67
C ILE A 53 25.15 -0.30 26.01
N VAL A 54 24.61 0.63 25.23
CA VAL A 54 23.32 0.45 24.55
C VAL A 54 23.43 -0.64 23.49
N PHE A 55 24.56 -0.68 22.78
CA PHE A 55 24.85 -1.74 21.80
C PHE A 55 24.79 -3.14 22.43
N ASP A 56 25.49 -3.35 23.54
CA ASP A 56 25.52 -4.63 24.26
C ASP A 56 24.13 -5.06 24.71
N ILE A 57 23.35 -4.12 25.22
CA ILE A 57 22.00 -4.40 25.73
C ILE A 57 21.03 -4.75 24.62
N LEU A 58 21.06 -4.02 23.50
CA LEU A 58 20.23 -4.33 22.35
C LEU A 58 20.65 -5.67 21.74
N SER A 59 21.95 -5.95 21.68
CA SER A 59 22.47 -7.26 21.27
C SER A 59 21.97 -8.38 22.19
N ASP A 60 22.03 -8.19 23.51
CA ASP A 60 21.50 -9.13 24.51
C ASP A 60 19.99 -9.34 24.37
N LEU A 61 19.22 -8.25 24.19
CA LEU A 61 17.78 -8.30 23.96
C LEU A 61 17.43 -9.18 22.77
N THR A 62 18.24 -9.14 21.73
CA THR A 62 17.93 -9.89 20.52
C THR A 62 18.16 -11.38 20.74
N SER A 63 18.95 -11.76 21.73
CA SER A 63 19.00 -13.15 22.20
C SER A 63 17.72 -13.61 22.93
N HIS A 64 16.76 -12.72 23.21
CA HIS A 64 15.47 -13.11 23.77
C HIS A 64 14.57 -13.75 22.70
N HIS A 65 14.11 -14.96 22.99
CA HIS A 65 13.23 -15.74 22.12
C HIS A 65 11.82 -15.15 21.90
N PHE A 66 11.45 -14.08 22.60
CA PHE A 66 10.11 -13.48 22.53
C PHE A 66 10.02 -12.32 21.54
N LEU A 67 11.15 -11.68 21.18
CA LEU A 67 11.13 -10.53 20.29
C LEU A 67 10.81 -11.02 18.87
N THR A 68 9.61 -10.72 18.38
CA THR A 68 9.11 -11.16 17.07
C THR A 68 9.00 -10.03 16.05
N ASN A 69 8.86 -8.79 16.53
CA ASN A 69 8.68 -7.60 15.70
C ASN A 69 9.68 -6.51 16.09
N LEU A 70 10.51 -6.11 15.13
CA LEU A 70 11.53 -5.08 15.32
C LEU A 70 11.31 -3.97 14.30
N LYS A 71 11.21 -2.72 14.79
CA LYS A 71 11.10 -1.53 13.95
C LYS A 71 12.14 -0.52 14.33
N LEU A 72 12.99 -0.15 13.37
CA LEU A 72 14.07 0.80 13.55
C LEU A 72 13.91 1.93 12.53
N GLY A 73 13.69 3.15 13.02
CA GLY A 73 13.79 4.38 12.24
C GLY A 73 15.17 5.01 12.39
N GLY A 74 15.57 5.83 11.42
CA GLY A 74 16.87 6.48 11.39
C GLY A 74 18.02 5.47 11.40
N VAL A 75 17.95 4.46 10.54
CA VAL A 75 18.98 3.41 10.44
C VAL A 75 20.20 3.95 9.68
N GLY A 76 21.35 3.98 10.34
CA GLY A 76 22.65 4.32 9.79
C GLY A 76 23.69 3.21 10.04
N ILE A 77 24.96 3.61 10.19
CA ILE A 77 26.10 2.68 10.30
C ILE A 77 26.04 1.90 11.61
N GLU A 78 25.76 2.55 12.73
CA GLU A 78 25.73 1.93 14.06
C GLU A 78 24.55 0.96 14.18
N ALA A 79 23.37 1.36 13.69
CA ALA A 79 22.20 0.50 13.65
C ALA A 79 22.44 -0.73 12.77
N SER A 80 23.16 -0.57 11.66
CA SER A 80 23.53 -1.68 10.79
C SER A 80 24.54 -2.62 11.45
N ARG A 81 25.53 -2.08 12.16
CA ARG A 81 26.48 -2.86 12.97
C ARG A 81 25.76 -3.68 14.04
N LEU A 82 24.75 -3.09 14.70
CA LEU A 82 23.91 -3.79 15.66
C LEU A 82 23.18 -4.95 15.00
N LEU A 83 22.43 -4.70 13.91
CA LEU A 83 21.65 -5.71 13.20
C LEU A 83 22.52 -6.89 12.69
N GLN A 84 23.73 -6.62 12.21
CA GLN A 84 24.68 -7.66 11.80
C GLN A 84 25.18 -8.49 12.99
N GLY A 85 25.31 -7.88 14.17
CA GLY A 85 25.68 -8.55 15.42
C GLY A 85 24.56 -9.37 16.05
N MET A 86 23.30 -9.09 15.69
CA MET A 86 22.14 -9.78 16.24
C MET A 86 22.14 -11.27 15.86
N LYS A 87 22.04 -12.14 16.86
CA LYS A 87 21.95 -13.61 16.67
C LYS A 87 20.54 -14.15 16.93
N THR A 88 19.56 -13.26 16.90
CA THR A 88 18.18 -13.62 17.20
C THR A 88 17.60 -14.59 16.18
N THR A 89 16.86 -15.58 16.66
CA THR A 89 16.09 -16.50 15.82
C THR A 89 14.60 -16.25 15.88
N SER A 90 14.14 -15.32 16.71
CA SER A 90 12.72 -15.08 16.97
C SER A 90 12.13 -13.95 16.14
N VAL A 91 12.94 -13.02 15.64
CA VAL A 91 12.45 -11.89 14.84
C VAL A 91 11.88 -12.40 13.52
N GLN A 92 10.58 -12.18 13.32
CA GLN A 92 9.81 -12.57 12.14
C GLN A 92 9.41 -11.36 11.31
N LYS A 93 9.24 -10.19 11.94
CA LYS A 93 8.86 -8.95 11.28
C LYS A 93 9.94 -7.91 11.51
N LEU A 94 10.44 -7.33 10.42
CA LEU A 94 11.46 -6.30 10.45
C LEU A 94 11.00 -5.09 9.64
N SER A 95 11.09 -3.91 10.23
CA SER A 95 10.82 -2.62 9.58
C SER A 95 12.04 -1.73 9.75
N LEU A 96 12.61 -1.25 8.65
CA LEU A 96 13.80 -0.40 8.65
C LEU A 96 13.50 0.86 7.84
N THR A 97 13.63 2.02 8.47
CA THR A 97 13.61 3.32 7.78
C THR A 97 14.99 3.93 7.88
N PHE A 98 15.69 4.04 6.75
CA PHE A 98 17.05 4.57 6.69
C PHE A 98 17.06 6.09 6.70
N VAL A 99 18.15 6.68 7.20
CA VAL A 99 18.38 8.13 7.10
C VAL A 99 18.63 8.46 5.62
N TYR A 100 17.73 9.24 5.02
CA TYR A 100 17.70 9.71 3.63
C TYR A 100 18.79 9.20 2.68
N ALA A 101 18.37 8.42 1.67
CA ALA A 101 19.25 7.87 0.65
C ALA A 101 19.91 8.95 -0.24
N GLY A 102 21.24 9.01 -0.29
CA GLY A 102 22.04 9.95 -1.09
C GLY A 102 23.45 10.27 -0.56
N SER A 103 23.82 9.79 0.62
CA SER A 103 25.16 9.89 1.19
C SER A 103 26.08 8.75 0.73
N ILE A 104 27.39 9.01 0.64
CA ILE A 104 28.38 8.04 0.14
C ILE A 104 28.57 6.86 1.11
N ASP A 105 28.27 7.05 2.38
CA ASP A 105 28.54 6.09 3.46
C ASP A 105 27.28 5.31 3.90
N GLU A 106 26.32 5.15 2.99
CA GLU A 106 25.07 4.48 3.29
C GLU A 106 25.26 2.98 3.53
N PRO A 107 24.71 2.46 4.65
CA PRO A 107 24.71 1.02 4.88
C PRO A 107 23.83 0.32 3.85
N ASP A 108 24.35 -0.77 3.30
CA ASP A 108 23.57 -1.62 2.40
C ASP A 108 22.44 -2.33 3.19
N PRO A 109 21.16 -2.08 2.84
CA PRO A 109 20.02 -2.66 3.54
C PRO A 109 19.98 -4.19 3.50
N PHE A 110 20.68 -4.82 2.57
CA PHE A 110 20.68 -6.29 2.49
C PHE A 110 21.79 -6.94 3.31
N LEU A 111 22.89 -6.25 3.59
CA LEU A 111 23.92 -6.80 4.48
C LEU A 111 23.38 -7.04 5.89
N VAL A 112 22.48 -6.18 6.38
CA VAL A 112 21.82 -6.36 7.68
C VAL A 112 20.86 -7.54 7.72
N LEU A 113 20.39 -8.03 6.57
CA LEU A 113 19.50 -9.20 6.49
C LEU A 113 20.25 -10.52 6.58
N THR A 114 21.58 -10.54 6.48
CA THR A 114 22.36 -11.79 6.52
C THR A 114 22.16 -12.59 7.82
N SER A 115 22.02 -11.89 8.95
CA SER A 115 21.81 -12.49 10.26
C SER A 115 20.34 -12.87 10.53
N LEU A 116 19.39 -12.06 10.06
CA LEU A 116 17.97 -12.17 10.38
C LEU A 116 17.16 -12.96 9.33
N GLY A 117 17.60 -12.93 8.07
CA GLY A 117 16.91 -13.45 6.89
C GLY A 117 16.32 -14.86 7.01
N PRO A 118 16.97 -15.83 7.68
CA PRO A 118 16.42 -17.18 7.82
C PRO A 118 15.10 -17.27 8.59
N ASN A 119 14.75 -16.27 9.42
CA ASN A 119 13.54 -16.30 10.27
C ASN A 119 12.49 -15.25 9.88
N LEU A 120 12.86 -14.26 9.06
CA LEU A 120 11.96 -13.21 8.63
C LEU A 120 10.82 -13.77 7.76
N THR A 121 9.60 -13.34 8.06
CA THR A 121 8.38 -13.60 7.29
C THR A 121 7.85 -12.32 6.65
N THR A 122 8.09 -11.18 7.28
CA THR A 122 7.68 -9.86 6.81
C THR A 122 8.84 -8.87 6.90
N LEU A 123 9.07 -8.14 5.82
CA LEU A 123 10.12 -7.15 5.71
C LEU A 123 9.54 -5.85 5.17
N SER A 124 9.83 -4.73 5.83
CA SER A 124 9.55 -3.39 5.33
C SER A 124 10.85 -2.60 5.34
N ILE A 125 11.21 -2.03 4.19
CA ILE A 125 12.39 -1.19 4.04
C ILE A 125 11.97 0.12 3.39
N GLU A 126 12.38 1.22 4.00
CA GLU A 126 12.10 2.57 3.55
C GLU A 126 13.40 3.38 3.39
N ASN A 127 13.47 4.20 2.34
CA ASN A 127 14.56 5.15 2.09
C ASN A 127 15.96 4.52 1.91
N ALA A 128 16.08 3.41 1.16
CA ALA A 128 17.35 2.73 1.01
C ALA A 128 17.71 2.41 -0.45
N ILE A 129 19.02 2.42 -0.75
CA ILE A 129 19.58 2.01 -2.04
C ILE A 129 20.36 0.72 -1.82
N PRO A 130 19.94 -0.41 -2.42
CA PRO A 130 20.66 -1.66 -2.26
C PRO A 130 21.91 -1.70 -3.15
N HIS A 131 22.98 -2.29 -2.61
CA HIS A 131 24.25 -2.48 -3.32
C HIS A 131 24.62 -3.94 -3.54
N SER A 132 24.21 -4.84 -2.63
CA SER A 132 24.47 -6.27 -2.69
C SER A 132 23.24 -7.04 -3.16
N VAL A 133 23.46 -8.21 -3.78
CA VAL A 133 22.38 -9.04 -4.36
C VAL A 133 22.48 -10.51 -3.94
N GLY A 134 23.18 -10.81 -2.85
CA GLY A 134 23.50 -12.20 -2.46
C GLY A 134 22.72 -12.76 -1.27
N VAL A 135 21.86 -11.97 -0.63
CA VAL A 135 21.20 -12.39 0.62
C VAL A 135 19.84 -12.98 0.34
N GLN A 136 19.63 -14.24 0.74
CA GLN A 136 18.34 -14.90 0.60
C GLN A 136 17.57 -14.89 1.92
N CYS A 137 16.31 -14.50 1.84
CA CYS A 137 15.34 -14.52 2.94
C CYS A 137 14.20 -15.47 2.56
N PRO A 138 14.42 -16.80 2.59
CA PRO A 138 13.50 -17.78 1.99
C PRO A 138 12.15 -17.89 2.71
N ARG A 139 12.03 -17.41 3.95
CA ARG A 139 10.76 -17.43 4.69
C ARG A 139 9.92 -16.17 4.49
N VAL A 140 10.49 -15.13 3.87
CA VAL A 140 9.79 -13.87 3.64
C VAL A 140 8.75 -14.07 2.55
N HIS A 141 7.49 -13.83 2.92
CA HIS A 141 6.35 -13.88 2.02
C HIS A 141 5.68 -12.51 1.84
N THR A 142 6.10 -11.50 2.60
CA THR A 142 5.57 -10.13 2.49
C THR A 142 6.70 -9.13 2.57
N VAL A 143 6.83 -8.33 1.52
CA VAL A 143 7.85 -7.29 1.38
C VAL A 143 7.16 -5.98 1.05
N ASP A 144 7.55 -4.93 1.77
CA ASP A 144 7.17 -3.55 1.52
C ASP A 144 8.44 -2.73 1.29
N LEU A 145 8.58 -2.14 0.11
CA LEU A 145 9.71 -1.31 -0.29
C LEU A 145 9.17 0.09 -0.59
N SER A 146 9.48 1.06 0.27
CA SER A 146 9.08 2.46 0.07
C SER A 146 10.30 3.34 -0.15
N MET A 147 10.23 4.27 -1.09
CA MET A 147 11.37 5.14 -1.44
C MET A 147 12.66 4.34 -1.66
N PHE A 148 12.52 3.15 -2.23
CA PHE A 148 13.60 2.20 -2.36
C PHE A 148 14.21 2.29 -3.77
N GLY A 149 15.54 2.16 -3.83
CA GLY A 149 16.29 2.22 -5.08
C GLY A 149 15.86 1.18 -6.09
N LEU A 150 16.23 1.38 -7.37
CA LEU A 150 15.86 0.47 -8.44
C LEU A 150 16.52 -0.90 -8.23
N VAL A 151 15.69 -1.94 -8.18
CA VAL A 151 16.12 -3.34 -8.09
C VAL A 151 15.60 -4.10 -9.29
N SER A 152 16.45 -4.97 -9.87
CA SER A 152 16.00 -5.84 -10.96
C SER A 152 15.07 -6.92 -10.43
N LEU A 153 14.18 -7.41 -11.31
CA LEU A 153 13.28 -8.51 -10.96
C LEU A 153 14.05 -9.75 -10.52
N ARG A 154 15.19 -10.02 -11.16
CA ARG A 154 16.10 -11.11 -10.81
C ARG A 154 16.56 -11.02 -9.35
N SER A 155 17.04 -9.85 -8.92
CA SER A 155 17.48 -9.67 -7.53
C SER A 155 16.34 -9.90 -6.54
N LEU A 156 15.15 -9.36 -6.81
CA LEU A 156 13.98 -9.58 -5.94
C LEU A 156 13.63 -11.06 -5.81
N THR A 157 13.59 -11.78 -6.94
CA THR A 157 13.25 -13.22 -6.95
C THR A 157 14.31 -14.09 -6.28
N HIS A 158 15.58 -13.69 -6.39
CA HIS A 158 16.68 -14.35 -5.69
C HIS A 158 16.62 -14.14 -4.18
N MET A 159 16.37 -12.90 -3.75
CA MET A 159 16.32 -12.55 -2.33
C MET A 159 15.08 -13.10 -1.63
N PHE A 160 13.93 -13.10 -2.29
CA PHE A 160 12.64 -13.50 -1.71
C PHE A 160 11.97 -14.61 -2.54
N PRO A 161 12.53 -15.83 -2.57
CA PRO A 161 12.06 -16.88 -3.48
C PRO A 161 10.61 -17.33 -3.22
N ASN A 162 10.08 -17.12 -2.01
CA ASN A 162 8.71 -17.48 -1.63
C ASN A 162 7.81 -16.25 -1.41
N LEU A 163 8.09 -15.14 -2.10
CA LEU A 163 7.31 -13.92 -1.96
C LEU A 163 5.87 -14.14 -2.42
N ALA A 164 4.92 -13.71 -1.60
CA ALA A 164 3.49 -13.76 -1.94
C ALA A 164 2.90 -12.35 -2.11
N ASN A 165 3.36 -11.39 -1.29
CA ASN A 165 2.87 -10.02 -1.27
C ASN A 165 4.03 -9.05 -1.45
N LEU A 166 3.94 -8.16 -2.43
CA LEU A 166 4.91 -7.11 -2.69
C LEU A 166 4.21 -5.75 -2.75
N SER A 167 4.64 -4.82 -1.90
CA SER A 167 4.32 -3.40 -2.01
C SER A 167 5.58 -2.66 -2.42
N PHE A 168 5.52 -1.84 -3.47
CA PHE A 168 6.67 -1.13 -4.00
C PHE A 168 6.35 0.31 -4.40
N TYR A 169 6.73 1.24 -3.53
CA TYR A 169 6.56 2.68 -3.71
C TYR A 169 7.92 3.34 -3.87
N SER A 170 8.03 4.30 -4.76
CA SER A 170 9.25 5.09 -4.94
C SER A 170 8.88 6.52 -5.31
N GLU A 171 9.49 7.49 -4.64
CA GLU A 171 9.31 8.93 -4.87
C GLU A 171 10.20 9.45 -5.99
N SER A 172 10.50 8.66 -7.03
CA SER A 172 11.23 9.17 -8.19
C SER A 172 10.35 10.11 -9.04
N GLY A 173 10.10 11.30 -8.48
CA GLY A 173 9.61 12.49 -9.18
C GLY A 173 10.67 13.11 -10.10
N GLY A 174 11.84 12.47 -10.23
CA GLY A 174 12.76 12.76 -11.31
C GLY A 174 12.08 12.51 -12.65
N GLU A 175 12.28 13.42 -13.60
CA GLU A 175 11.91 13.23 -15.00
C GLU A 175 12.77 12.13 -15.64
N ASP A 176 12.65 10.89 -15.16
CA ASP A 176 13.19 9.76 -15.87
C ASP A 176 12.52 9.72 -17.24
N ASN A 177 13.34 9.97 -18.25
CA ASN A 177 12.96 9.91 -19.66
C ASN A 177 12.21 8.59 -19.88
N GLN A 178 11.05 8.66 -20.55
CA GLN A 178 10.25 7.48 -20.93
C GLN A 178 11.12 6.38 -21.54
N ASP A 179 12.11 6.77 -22.36
CA ASP A 179 13.03 5.84 -22.99
C ASP A 179 13.81 4.98 -21.97
N ARG A 180 14.22 5.56 -20.84
CA ARG A 180 14.91 4.82 -19.76
C ARG A 180 13.99 3.83 -19.06
N VAL A 181 12.73 4.20 -18.88
CA VAL A 181 11.73 3.30 -18.29
C VAL A 181 11.50 2.09 -19.20
N GLU A 182 11.37 2.30 -20.50
CA GLU A 182 11.21 1.23 -21.48
C GLU A 182 12.47 0.37 -21.61
N GLU A 183 13.66 0.97 -21.67
CA GLU A 183 14.95 0.26 -21.70
C GLU A 183 15.07 -0.66 -20.48
N ARG A 184 14.81 -0.12 -19.28
CA ARG A 184 14.90 -0.89 -18.04
C ARG A 184 13.87 -2.00 -17.95
N ARG A 185 12.64 -1.76 -18.44
CA ARG A 185 11.61 -2.81 -18.57
C ARG A 185 12.07 -3.94 -19.48
N ALA A 186 12.64 -3.60 -20.64
CA ALA A 186 13.14 -4.60 -21.59
C ALA A 186 14.29 -5.43 -21.00
N GLU A 187 15.23 -4.79 -20.28
CA GLU A 187 16.30 -5.48 -19.56
C GLU A 187 15.76 -6.48 -18.53
N ASN A 188 14.83 -6.05 -17.68
CA ASN A 188 14.25 -6.91 -16.64
C ASN A 188 13.49 -8.11 -17.22
N LEU A 189 12.75 -7.90 -18.32
CA LEU A 189 12.06 -8.98 -19.03
C LEU A 189 13.05 -9.97 -19.65
N ALA A 190 14.10 -9.48 -20.30
CA ALA A 190 15.12 -10.33 -20.90
C ALA A 190 15.89 -11.15 -19.83
N GLU A 191 16.22 -10.54 -18.68
CA GLU A 191 16.81 -11.23 -17.54
C GLU A 191 15.89 -12.35 -17.02
N PHE A 192 14.59 -12.07 -16.89
CA PHE A 192 13.61 -13.04 -16.42
C PHE A 192 13.49 -14.25 -17.36
N GLU A 193 13.44 -14.00 -18.67
CA GLU A 193 13.35 -15.04 -19.70
C GLU A 193 14.59 -15.93 -19.73
N ALA A 194 15.77 -15.37 -19.48
CA ALA A 194 17.04 -16.10 -19.53
C ALA A 194 17.24 -17.04 -18.32
N ASP A 195 16.90 -16.59 -17.12
CA ASP A 195 17.27 -17.30 -15.88
C ASP A 195 16.18 -18.26 -15.37
N GLY A 196 14.92 -18.07 -15.78
CA GLY A 196 13.79 -18.85 -15.27
C GLY A 196 13.52 -18.56 -13.79
N SER A 197 12.70 -17.55 -13.52
CA SER A 197 12.38 -17.15 -12.15
C SER A 197 11.58 -18.22 -11.38
N PRO A 198 11.80 -18.37 -10.05
CA PRO A 198 10.96 -19.20 -9.20
C PRO A 198 9.53 -18.65 -9.03
N TRP A 199 9.29 -17.36 -9.30
CA TRP A 199 7.98 -16.76 -9.11
C TRP A 199 7.05 -17.12 -10.27
N SER A 200 6.06 -17.96 -9.99
CA SER A 200 4.99 -18.30 -10.92
C SER A 200 3.74 -17.45 -10.73
N SER A 201 3.55 -16.86 -9.55
CA SER A 201 2.43 -15.96 -9.23
C SER A 201 2.71 -15.15 -7.96
N LEU A 202 2.04 -14.00 -7.84
CA LEU A 202 1.93 -13.25 -6.58
C LEU A 202 0.46 -13.20 -6.12
N GLN A 203 0.25 -13.25 -4.81
CA GLN A 203 -1.07 -13.05 -4.22
C GLN A 203 -1.46 -11.57 -4.23
N ARG A 204 -0.53 -10.69 -3.87
CA ARG A 204 -0.75 -9.23 -3.89
C ARG A 204 0.44 -8.50 -4.48
N LEU A 205 0.16 -7.56 -5.37
CA LEU A 205 1.10 -6.57 -5.87
C LEU A 205 0.51 -5.19 -5.69
N GLU A 206 1.30 -4.28 -5.14
CA GLU A 206 0.90 -2.92 -4.84
C GLU A 206 2.07 -1.99 -5.15
N GLY A 207 1.81 -0.79 -5.66
CA GLY A 207 2.89 0.17 -5.90
C GLY A 207 2.57 1.28 -6.90
N SER A 208 3.58 2.09 -7.19
CA SER A 208 3.47 3.12 -8.22
C SER A 208 3.48 2.49 -9.61
N ILE A 209 2.59 2.95 -10.50
CA ILE A 209 2.41 2.39 -11.85
C ILE A 209 3.74 2.36 -12.60
N ARG A 210 4.50 3.45 -12.55
CA ARG A 210 5.81 3.57 -13.22
C ARG A 210 6.79 2.49 -12.75
N GLN A 211 6.90 2.29 -11.43
CA GLN A 211 7.87 1.34 -10.87
C GLN A 211 7.50 -0.10 -11.22
N LEU A 212 6.23 -0.46 -11.04
CA LEU A 212 5.74 -1.79 -11.41
C LEU A 212 5.89 -2.06 -12.92
N TYR A 213 5.62 -1.04 -13.75
CA TYR A 213 5.79 -1.13 -15.20
C TYR A 213 7.25 -1.38 -15.57
N MET A 214 8.19 -0.68 -14.94
CA MET A 214 9.62 -0.81 -15.20
C MET A 214 10.18 -2.17 -14.76
N ILE A 215 9.65 -2.78 -13.71
CA ILE A 215 10.07 -4.13 -13.28
C ILE A 215 9.65 -5.19 -14.30
N GLY A 216 8.53 -4.97 -14.99
CA GLY A 216 8.09 -5.84 -16.08
C GLY A 216 7.72 -7.24 -15.60
N PHE A 217 6.82 -7.35 -14.62
CA PHE A 217 6.34 -8.64 -14.13
C PHE A 217 5.62 -9.45 -15.22
N PRO A 218 6.10 -10.65 -15.59
CA PRO A 218 5.54 -11.43 -16.70
C PRO A 218 4.60 -12.55 -16.25
N PHE A 219 4.04 -12.46 -15.04
CA PHE A 219 3.22 -13.51 -14.43
C PHE A 219 1.91 -12.96 -13.87
N HIS A 220 0.96 -13.87 -13.59
CA HIS A 220 -0.35 -13.54 -13.04
C HIS A 220 -0.26 -13.01 -11.60
N VAL A 221 -1.04 -11.99 -11.30
CA VAL A 221 -1.19 -11.43 -9.95
C VAL A 221 -2.65 -11.53 -9.53
N LYS A 222 -2.93 -12.15 -8.39
CA LYS A 222 -4.33 -12.30 -7.93
C LYS A 222 -4.96 -10.96 -7.55
N SER A 223 -4.25 -10.15 -6.76
CA SER A 223 -4.70 -8.84 -6.28
C SER A 223 -3.70 -7.75 -6.67
N LEU A 224 -4.17 -6.74 -7.39
CA LEU A 224 -3.36 -5.62 -7.86
C LEU A 224 -3.90 -4.30 -7.30
N GLU A 225 -3.03 -3.50 -6.71
CA GLU A 225 -3.35 -2.16 -6.21
C GLU A 225 -2.47 -1.13 -6.91
N LEU A 226 -3.11 -0.17 -7.59
CA LEU A 226 -2.45 0.86 -8.39
C LEU A 226 -2.96 2.25 -8.02
N SER A 227 -2.06 3.23 -8.10
CA SER A 227 -2.40 4.65 -7.99
C SER A 227 -2.00 5.39 -9.27
N LEU A 228 -2.99 5.93 -9.98
CA LEU A 228 -2.84 6.75 -11.17
C LEU A 228 -2.76 8.22 -10.77
N MET A 229 -1.53 8.73 -10.66
CA MET A 229 -1.24 10.08 -10.21
C MET A 229 -0.95 11.04 -11.36
N ALA A 230 -0.72 10.56 -12.58
CA ALA A 230 -0.53 11.42 -13.75
C ALA A 230 -1.02 10.77 -15.06
N THR A 231 -1.55 11.57 -15.99
CA THR A 231 -2.03 11.08 -17.30
C THR A 231 -0.93 10.43 -18.14
N LYS A 232 0.33 10.86 -17.98
CA LYS A 232 1.50 10.23 -18.62
C LYS A 232 1.69 8.75 -18.25
N GLU A 233 1.08 8.28 -17.16
CA GLU A 233 1.16 6.89 -16.70
C GLU A 233 0.07 6.00 -17.32
N ILE A 234 -0.92 6.58 -18.02
CA ILE A 234 -2.05 5.83 -18.61
C ILE A 234 -1.56 4.67 -19.51
N PRO A 235 -0.59 4.85 -20.43
CA PRO A 235 -0.11 3.75 -21.25
C PRO A 235 0.51 2.62 -20.42
N MET A 236 1.28 2.96 -19.39
CA MET A 236 1.90 1.99 -18.48
C MET A 236 0.87 1.24 -17.66
N CYS A 237 -0.14 1.95 -17.13
CA CYS A 237 -1.24 1.37 -16.38
C CYS A 237 -1.99 0.33 -17.21
N LEU A 238 -2.35 0.69 -18.44
CA LEU A 238 -3.06 -0.22 -19.34
C LEU A 238 -2.22 -1.46 -19.67
N ALA A 239 -0.92 -1.27 -19.95
CA ALA A 239 -0.01 -2.39 -20.19
C ALA A 239 0.12 -3.32 -18.97
N LEU A 240 0.13 -2.78 -17.74
CA LEU A 240 0.13 -3.58 -16.51
C LEU A 240 -1.18 -4.36 -16.34
N LEU A 241 -2.34 -3.74 -16.58
CA LEU A 241 -3.62 -4.43 -16.49
C LEU A 241 -3.72 -5.57 -17.50
N ASP A 242 -3.24 -5.34 -18.73
CA ASP A 242 -3.20 -6.36 -19.78
C ASP A 242 -2.23 -7.51 -19.42
N SER A 243 -1.02 -7.19 -18.93
CA SER A 243 0.00 -8.22 -18.63
C SER A 243 -0.29 -9.02 -17.36
N LEU A 244 -0.81 -8.38 -16.31
CA LEU A 244 -1.02 -9.00 -15.00
C LEU A 244 -2.38 -9.67 -14.84
N SER A 245 -3.39 -9.22 -15.61
CA SER A 245 -4.75 -9.78 -15.65
C SER A 245 -5.37 -10.08 -14.27
N PRO A 246 -5.43 -9.11 -13.33
CA PRO A 246 -5.76 -9.39 -11.94
C PRO A 246 -7.21 -9.83 -11.72
N ASN A 247 -7.43 -10.66 -10.68
CA ASN A 247 -8.77 -11.04 -10.24
C ASN A 247 -9.42 -10.01 -9.33
N ILE A 248 -8.60 -9.26 -8.59
CA ILE A 248 -8.98 -8.18 -7.70
C ILE A 248 -8.15 -6.96 -8.09
N LEU A 249 -8.80 -5.86 -8.41
CA LEU A 249 -8.14 -4.60 -8.73
C LEU A 249 -8.59 -3.52 -7.75
N ASP A 250 -7.66 -2.85 -7.09
CA ASP A 250 -7.87 -1.57 -6.44
C ASP A 250 -7.16 -0.48 -7.23
N LEU A 251 -7.92 0.49 -7.73
CA LEU A 251 -7.40 1.56 -8.57
C LEU A 251 -7.76 2.92 -7.97
N SER A 252 -6.75 3.63 -7.50
CA SER A 252 -6.84 5.02 -7.06
C SER A 252 -6.54 5.96 -8.22
N ILE A 253 -7.36 6.98 -8.43
CA ILE A 253 -7.29 7.90 -9.58
C ILE A 253 -7.37 9.34 -9.08
N TYR A 254 -6.38 10.15 -9.44
CA TYR A 254 -6.36 11.58 -9.18
C TYR A 254 -7.00 12.35 -10.34
N VAL A 255 -8.28 12.68 -10.20
CA VAL A 255 -9.11 13.22 -11.29
C VAL A 255 -8.64 14.60 -11.76
N GLY A 256 -8.12 15.44 -10.87
CA GLY A 256 -7.60 16.77 -11.23
C GLY A 256 -6.36 16.75 -12.14
N GLN A 257 -5.75 15.58 -12.35
CA GLN A 257 -4.59 15.43 -13.24
C GLN A 257 -4.99 15.29 -14.71
N PHE A 258 -6.28 15.07 -14.98
CA PHE A 258 -6.83 14.97 -16.34
C PHE A 258 -7.21 16.35 -16.85
N GLN A 259 -6.82 16.66 -18.09
CA GLN A 259 -7.18 17.94 -18.71
C GLN A 259 -8.66 18.01 -19.05
N ALA A 260 -9.27 16.86 -19.35
CA ALA A 260 -10.68 16.74 -19.70
C ALA A 260 -11.27 15.41 -19.20
N LEU A 261 -12.54 15.41 -18.83
CA LEU A 261 -13.24 14.18 -18.40
C LEU A 261 -13.33 13.12 -19.50
N SER A 262 -13.32 13.50 -20.77
CA SER A 262 -13.31 12.56 -21.89
C SER A 262 -12.03 11.73 -21.97
N GLU A 263 -10.89 12.27 -21.51
CA GLU A 263 -9.64 11.53 -21.41
C GLU A 263 -9.74 10.44 -20.34
N LEU A 264 -10.28 10.78 -19.17
CA LEU A 264 -10.58 9.83 -18.10
C LEU A 264 -11.59 8.77 -18.55
N GLU A 265 -12.66 9.17 -19.25
CA GLU A 265 -13.65 8.25 -19.82
C GLU A 265 -13.00 7.24 -20.78
N THR A 266 -12.14 7.73 -21.66
CA THR A 266 -11.42 6.91 -22.64
C THR A 266 -10.52 5.90 -21.94
N PHE A 267 -9.78 6.34 -20.92
CA PHE A 267 -8.96 5.46 -20.10
C PHE A 267 -9.79 4.39 -19.39
N LEU A 268 -10.84 4.77 -18.65
CA LEU A 268 -11.69 3.84 -17.90
C LEU A 268 -12.38 2.84 -18.82
N THR A 269 -12.94 3.31 -19.94
CA THR A 269 -13.59 2.44 -20.93
C THR A 269 -12.62 1.39 -21.47
N ARG A 270 -11.38 1.79 -21.77
CA ARG A 270 -10.34 0.87 -22.24
C ARG A 270 -9.90 -0.09 -21.14
N ALA A 271 -9.61 0.41 -19.94
CA ALA A 271 -9.20 -0.40 -18.81
C ALA A 271 -10.27 -1.46 -18.48
N PHE A 272 -11.53 -1.05 -18.30
CA PHE A 272 -12.64 -1.95 -17.96
C PHE A 272 -12.92 -2.98 -19.05
N GLY A 273 -12.75 -2.62 -20.33
CA GLY A 273 -12.84 -3.57 -21.44
C GLY A 273 -11.76 -4.65 -21.43
N GLY A 274 -10.59 -4.39 -20.85
CA GLY A 274 -9.49 -5.35 -20.71
C GLY A 274 -9.59 -6.26 -19.48
N LEU A 275 -10.38 -5.89 -18.47
CA LEU A 275 -10.50 -6.60 -17.18
C LEU A 275 -11.36 -7.87 -17.24
N THR A 276 -11.08 -8.76 -18.19
CA THR A 276 -11.88 -9.97 -18.46
C THR A 276 -11.87 -11.02 -17.34
N GLN A 277 -10.82 -11.04 -16.51
CA GLN A 277 -10.68 -11.96 -15.37
C GLN A 277 -10.98 -11.32 -14.01
N CYS A 278 -11.22 -10.00 -14.00
CA CYS A 278 -11.46 -9.25 -12.78
C CYS A 278 -12.85 -9.59 -12.22
N THR A 279 -12.90 -9.96 -10.96
CA THR A 279 -14.14 -10.28 -10.25
C THR A 279 -14.51 -9.20 -9.24
N HIS A 280 -13.52 -8.49 -8.71
CA HIS A 280 -13.66 -7.45 -7.71
C HIS A 280 -12.91 -6.20 -8.15
N LEU A 281 -13.62 -5.08 -8.28
CA LEU A 281 -13.03 -3.79 -8.62
C LEU A 281 -13.30 -2.79 -7.50
N SER A 282 -12.25 -2.11 -7.04
CA SER A 282 -12.31 -0.91 -6.22
C SER A 282 -11.87 0.27 -7.05
N LEU A 283 -12.60 1.37 -6.97
CA LEU A 283 -12.23 2.64 -7.56
C LEU A 283 -12.20 3.70 -6.46
N THR A 284 -11.07 4.37 -6.30
CA THR A 284 -10.94 5.51 -5.39
C THR A 284 -10.66 6.76 -6.21
N PHE A 285 -11.57 7.74 -6.19
CA PHE A 285 -11.44 8.97 -6.98
C PHE A 285 -11.05 10.14 -6.09
N SER A 286 -9.79 10.57 -6.16
CA SER A 286 -9.37 11.86 -5.59
C SER A 286 -9.83 12.97 -6.53
N MET A 287 -10.81 13.74 -6.09
CA MET A 287 -11.47 14.80 -6.87
C MET A 287 -10.77 16.16 -6.74
N GLU A 288 -9.64 16.22 -6.04
CA GLU A 288 -8.86 17.44 -5.87
C GLU A 288 -8.39 18.00 -7.22
N GLY A 289 -8.47 19.32 -7.40
CA GLY A 289 -8.05 20.00 -8.63
C GLY A 289 -9.00 19.81 -9.82
N MET A 290 -10.14 19.15 -9.65
CA MET A 290 -11.11 18.95 -10.72
C MET A 290 -11.71 20.29 -11.18
N SER A 291 -11.58 20.58 -12.48
CA SER A 291 -12.10 21.82 -13.09
C SER A 291 -13.52 21.70 -13.64
N SER A 292 -14.00 20.48 -13.88
CA SER A 292 -15.30 20.21 -14.51
C SER A 292 -16.43 20.13 -13.48
N ARG A 293 -17.69 20.25 -13.92
CA ARG A 293 -18.84 20.14 -13.02
C ARG A 293 -18.95 18.70 -12.50
N PRO A 294 -19.21 18.48 -11.20
CA PRO A 294 -19.30 17.13 -10.67
C PRO A 294 -20.41 16.26 -11.31
N SER A 295 -21.51 16.85 -11.79
CA SER A 295 -22.57 16.13 -12.53
C SER A 295 -22.07 15.50 -13.83
N ASP A 296 -21.11 16.15 -14.49
CA ASP A 296 -20.54 15.68 -15.74
C ASP A 296 -19.65 14.45 -15.47
N PHE A 297 -19.00 14.42 -14.30
CA PHE A 297 -18.23 13.27 -13.83
C PHE A 297 -19.10 12.06 -13.54
N GLU A 298 -20.24 12.22 -12.86
CA GLU A 298 -21.17 11.10 -12.61
C GLU A 298 -21.64 10.48 -13.93
N SER A 299 -22.05 11.32 -14.89
CA SER A 299 -22.51 10.89 -16.20
C SER A 299 -21.40 10.13 -16.96
N MET A 300 -20.18 10.66 -16.93
CA MET A 300 -19.00 10.02 -17.52
C MET A 300 -18.68 8.66 -16.86
N LEU A 301 -18.68 8.61 -15.53
CA LEU A 301 -18.40 7.38 -14.79
C LEU A 301 -19.42 6.29 -15.13
N LEU A 302 -20.71 6.64 -15.15
CA LEU A 302 -21.79 5.71 -15.51
C LEU A 302 -21.70 5.24 -16.96
N SER A 303 -21.17 6.05 -17.87
CA SER A 303 -20.89 5.67 -19.27
C SER A 303 -19.76 4.63 -19.33
N ALA A 304 -18.62 4.92 -18.69
CA ALA A 304 -17.46 4.02 -18.66
C ALA A 304 -17.80 2.65 -18.04
N LEU A 305 -18.59 2.64 -16.96
CA LEU A 305 -18.99 1.43 -16.26
C LEU A 305 -19.82 0.44 -17.10
N GLU A 306 -20.45 0.86 -18.21
CA GLU A 306 -21.24 -0.03 -19.08
C GLU A 306 -20.41 -1.16 -19.71
N LYS A 307 -19.08 -1.01 -19.79
CA LYS A 307 -18.18 -2.05 -20.32
C LYS A 307 -17.71 -3.04 -19.25
N LEU A 308 -17.98 -2.76 -17.99
CA LEU A 308 -17.42 -3.51 -16.88
C LEU A 308 -18.14 -4.85 -16.71
N THR A 309 -17.37 -5.92 -16.50
CA THR A 309 -17.90 -7.25 -16.16
C THR A 309 -17.30 -7.74 -14.86
N VAL A 310 -17.87 -7.30 -13.73
CA VAL A 310 -17.39 -7.68 -12.38
C VAL A 310 -18.55 -8.15 -11.50
N ARG A 311 -18.24 -8.93 -10.47
CA ARG A 311 -19.23 -9.39 -9.47
C ARG A 311 -19.37 -8.40 -8.34
N LEU A 312 -18.29 -7.70 -8.00
CA LEU A 312 -18.24 -6.73 -6.91
C LEU A 312 -17.59 -5.43 -7.38
N LEU A 313 -18.23 -4.32 -7.07
CA LEU A 313 -17.74 -2.97 -7.35
C LEU A 313 -17.78 -2.11 -6.09
N GLY A 314 -16.63 -1.63 -5.64
CA GLY A 314 -16.48 -0.58 -4.65
C GLY A 314 -16.13 0.74 -5.33
N ILE A 315 -16.79 1.83 -4.96
CA ILE A 315 -16.41 3.19 -5.38
C ILE A 315 -16.27 4.07 -4.14
N ARG A 316 -15.15 4.80 -4.06
CA ARG A 316 -14.81 5.66 -2.94
C ARG A 316 -14.49 7.07 -3.41
N PHE A 317 -15.06 8.03 -2.71
CA PHE A 317 -14.76 9.44 -2.82
C PHE A 317 -14.17 9.89 -1.47
N PRO A 318 -12.84 9.80 -1.28
CA PRO A 318 -12.20 10.21 -0.05
C PRO A 318 -12.42 11.69 0.21
N ARG A 319 -12.21 12.09 1.46
CA ARG A 319 -12.30 13.50 1.85
C ARG A 319 -11.24 14.26 1.08
N VAL A 320 -11.63 15.36 0.45
CA VAL A 320 -10.67 16.31 -0.14
C VAL A 320 -9.85 16.88 1.03
N ILE A 321 -8.58 16.49 1.10
CA ILE A 321 -7.61 17.10 2.00
C ILE A 321 -6.94 18.18 1.16
N SER A 322 -7.30 19.43 1.39
CA SER A 322 -6.70 20.56 0.68
C SER A 322 -5.25 20.71 1.16
N TRP A 323 -4.28 20.25 0.35
CA TRP A 323 -2.85 20.37 0.67
C TRP A 323 -2.39 21.83 0.73
N SER A 324 -3.15 22.76 0.15
CA SER A 324 -2.91 24.20 0.21
C SER A 324 -3.08 24.82 1.61
N SER A 325 -3.49 24.06 2.63
CA SER A 325 -3.65 24.57 4.00
C SER A 325 -2.55 24.12 4.97
N THR A 326 -1.68 23.20 4.54
CA THR A 326 -0.46 22.85 5.28
C THR A 326 0.70 23.65 4.74
N ASP A 327 0.59 24.98 4.82
CA ASP A 327 1.81 25.77 4.98
C ASP A 327 2.46 25.23 6.25
N PHE A 328 3.59 24.54 6.06
CA PHE A 328 4.38 23.86 7.10
C PHE A 328 5.04 24.85 8.09
N ASP A 329 4.58 26.10 8.07
CA ASP A 329 5.17 27.26 8.72
C ASP A 329 4.30 27.71 9.90
N GLY A 330 3.61 26.78 10.58
CA GLY A 330 3.17 26.92 11.96
C GLY A 330 2.51 28.25 12.37
N TRP A 331 1.65 28.86 11.56
CA TRP A 331 0.89 30.05 11.95
C TRP A 331 -0.61 29.86 11.69
N ASP A 332 -1.33 29.68 12.78
CA ASP A 332 -2.79 29.69 12.92
C ASP A 332 -3.40 31.00 12.37
N SER A 333 -3.65 31.05 11.07
CA SER A 333 -4.72 31.87 10.54
C SER A 333 -5.49 31.08 9.50
N ILE A 334 -6.37 30.20 9.99
CA ILE A 334 -7.59 29.86 9.25
C ILE A 334 -8.26 31.21 8.99
N ASP A 335 -8.10 31.73 7.79
CA ASP A 335 -8.76 32.97 7.38
C ASP A 335 -10.27 32.74 7.53
N PRO A 336 -10.94 33.39 8.51
CA PRO A 336 -12.36 33.16 8.76
C PRO A 336 -13.24 33.67 7.61
N ASP A 337 -12.65 34.40 6.66
CA ASP A 337 -13.30 34.88 5.44
C ASP A 337 -13.16 33.92 4.26
N GLN A 338 -12.70 32.68 4.47
CA GLN A 338 -12.65 31.69 3.38
C GLN A 338 -14.06 31.45 2.77
N PRO A 339 -14.16 31.52 1.42
CA PRO A 339 -15.43 31.69 0.71
C PRO A 339 -16.24 30.39 0.65
N GLY A 340 -17.20 30.23 1.58
CA GLY A 340 -18.26 29.21 1.50
C GLY A 340 -17.79 27.74 1.42
N PRO A 341 -18.73 26.78 1.47
CA PRO A 341 -18.38 25.37 1.26
C PRO A 341 -17.95 25.16 -0.20
N ASP A 342 -16.78 24.54 -0.38
CA ASP A 342 -16.28 24.10 -1.69
C ASP A 342 -17.41 23.44 -2.52
N PRO A 343 -17.67 23.89 -3.77
CA PRO A 343 -18.68 23.31 -4.64
C PRO A 343 -18.59 21.79 -4.76
N LEU A 344 -17.38 21.24 -4.79
CA LEU A 344 -17.15 19.80 -4.81
C LEU A 344 -17.62 19.14 -3.51
N GLN A 345 -17.29 19.74 -2.37
CA GLN A 345 -17.75 19.27 -1.07
C GLN A 345 -19.27 19.27 -0.96
N SER A 346 -19.92 20.33 -1.45
CA SER A 346 -21.38 20.45 -1.49
C SER A 346 -22.01 19.36 -2.35
N TYR A 347 -21.41 19.06 -3.51
CA TYR A 347 -21.84 17.96 -4.38
C TYR A 347 -21.72 16.59 -3.70
N LEU A 348 -20.55 16.27 -3.12
CA LEU A 348 -20.34 14.97 -2.44
C LEU A 348 -21.34 14.76 -1.29
N CYS A 349 -21.66 15.82 -0.53
CA CYS A 349 -22.69 15.77 0.50
C CYS A 349 -24.12 15.54 -0.05
N ALA A 350 -24.37 15.90 -1.32
CA ALA A 350 -25.68 15.78 -1.96
C ALA A 350 -25.90 14.43 -2.66
N ILE A 351 -24.86 13.62 -2.87
CA ILE A 351 -24.99 12.30 -3.52
C ILE A 351 -25.92 11.39 -2.71
N ASP A 352 -27.02 10.96 -3.33
CA ASP A 352 -27.82 9.85 -2.85
C ASP A 352 -27.14 8.53 -3.25
N THR A 353 -26.37 7.97 -2.31
CA THR A 353 -25.61 6.74 -2.54
C THR A 353 -26.51 5.56 -2.89
N LYS A 354 -27.75 5.49 -2.38
CA LYS A 354 -28.65 4.38 -2.73
C LYS A 354 -29.19 4.53 -4.15
N ALA A 355 -29.54 5.75 -4.57
CA ALA A 355 -29.94 6.02 -5.95
C ALA A 355 -28.80 5.70 -6.92
N LEU A 356 -27.58 6.18 -6.64
CA LEU A 356 -26.40 5.90 -7.46
C LEU A 356 -26.09 4.40 -7.53
N ALA A 357 -26.14 3.69 -6.41
CA ALA A 357 -25.96 2.23 -6.37
C ALA A 357 -27.01 1.49 -7.23
N THR A 358 -28.24 1.99 -7.27
CA THR A 358 -29.33 1.41 -8.09
C THR A 358 -29.01 1.60 -9.57
N THR A 359 -28.65 2.82 -9.99
CA THR A 359 -28.26 3.14 -11.37
C THR A 359 -27.06 2.30 -11.84
N ILE A 360 -26.05 2.12 -10.98
CA ILE A 360 -24.89 1.27 -11.27
C ILE A 360 -25.32 -0.19 -11.47
N ALA A 361 -26.17 -0.72 -10.58
CA ALA A 361 -26.67 -2.08 -10.68
C ALA A 361 -27.51 -2.32 -11.94
N GLU A 362 -28.23 -1.31 -12.42
CA GLU A 362 -28.96 -1.36 -13.70
C GLU A 362 -28.02 -1.46 -14.90
N ARG A 363 -26.90 -0.74 -14.87
CA ARG A 363 -25.93 -0.66 -15.97
C ARG A 363 -24.96 -1.83 -16.06
N ILE A 364 -24.71 -2.53 -14.96
CA ILE A 364 -23.77 -3.66 -14.89
C ILE A 364 -24.53 -4.94 -14.54
N PRO A 365 -25.01 -5.73 -15.53
CA PRO A 365 -25.82 -6.92 -15.26
C PRO A 365 -25.12 -8.01 -14.44
N SER A 366 -23.81 -8.13 -14.59
CA SER A 366 -22.96 -9.10 -13.88
C SER A 366 -22.73 -8.76 -12.40
N LEU A 367 -23.09 -7.54 -11.98
CA LEU A 367 -22.83 -7.07 -10.62
C LEU A 367 -23.77 -7.73 -9.62
N HIS A 368 -23.18 -8.30 -8.57
CA HIS A 368 -23.87 -8.90 -7.43
C HIS A 368 -23.80 -8.01 -6.18
N HIS A 369 -22.71 -7.26 -6.03
CA HIS A 369 -22.50 -6.40 -4.88
C HIS A 369 -21.98 -5.04 -5.31
N VAL A 370 -22.49 -3.99 -4.67
CA VAL A 370 -22.03 -2.62 -4.86
C VAL A 370 -21.77 -1.96 -3.52
N GLY A 371 -20.64 -1.30 -3.41
CA GLY A 371 -20.23 -0.55 -2.24
C GLY A 371 -19.90 0.89 -2.62
N LEU A 372 -20.46 1.85 -1.89
CA LEU A 372 -20.18 3.27 -2.12
C LEU A 372 -19.77 3.92 -0.81
N ASP A 373 -18.64 4.63 -0.84
CA ASP A 373 -18.09 5.41 0.27
C ASP A 373 -17.91 6.86 -0.17
N VAL A 374 -18.65 7.78 0.47
CA VAL A 374 -18.53 9.21 0.19
C VAL A 374 -18.14 9.88 1.49
N ALA A 375 -16.92 10.38 1.56
CA ALA A 375 -16.44 11.07 2.75
C ALA A 375 -17.27 12.34 3.01
N ASN A 376 -17.40 12.70 4.29
CA ASN A 376 -18.15 13.86 4.83
C ASN A 376 -19.67 13.73 4.93
N GLN A 377 -20.25 12.61 4.55
CA GLN A 377 -21.60 12.30 5.01
C GLN A 377 -21.50 11.69 6.42
N SER A 378 -22.17 12.30 7.40
CA SER A 378 -22.47 11.65 8.70
C SER A 378 -23.32 10.38 8.52
N ARG A 379 -23.88 10.21 7.31
CA ARG A 379 -24.50 8.97 6.83
C ARG A 379 -23.41 8.09 6.23
N THR A 380 -23.20 6.95 6.86
CA THR A 380 -22.24 5.93 6.43
C THR A 380 -22.54 5.50 4.99
N GLY A 381 -21.49 5.46 4.16
CA GLY A 381 -21.53 4.76 2.88
C GLY A 381 -22.13 3.35 3.03
N GLY A 382 -22.74 2.85 1.97
CA GLY A 382 -23.47 1.59 2.01
C GLY A 382 -22.76 0.48 1.25
N TYR A 383 -22.94 -0.75 1.73
CA TYR A 383 -22.66 -1.96 0.98
C TYR A 383 -23.96 -2.72 0.77
N TRP A 384 -24.27 -3.03 -0.49
CA TRP A 384 -25.54 -3.63 -0.90
C TRP A 384 -25.32 -4.91 -1.71
N GLU A 385 -26.13 -5.91 -1.39
CA GLU A 385 -26.40 -7.09 -2.22
C GLU A 385 -27.48 -6.72 -3.25
N ILE A 386 -27.22 -7.01 -4.52
CA ILE A 386 -28.11 -6.74 -5.65
C ILE A 386 -29.00 -7.96 -5.88
N VAL A 387 -30.30 -7.81 -5.65
CA VAL A 387 -31.30 -8.86 -5.88
C VAL A 387 -32.09 -8.52 -7.14
N ARG A 388 -31.89 -9.31 -8.20
CA ARG A 388 -32.59 -9.17 -9.48
C ARG A 388 -33.79 -10.12 -9.51
N ASN A 389 -34.99 -9.58 -9.51
CA ASN A 389 -36.22 -10.39 -9.49
C ASN A 389 -36.55 -10.87 -10.90
N GLN A 390 -36.59 -12.20 -11.09
CA GLN A 390 -37.00 -12.80 -12.37
C GLN A 390 -38.52 -12.99 -12.50
N GLY A 391 -39.29 -12.91 -11.40
CA GLY A 391 -40.69 -13.38 -11.36
C GLY A 391 -41.81 -12.34 -11.32
N VAL A 392 -41.60 -11.15 -10.74
CA VAL A 392 -42.71 -10.21 -10.44
C VAL A 392 -42.85 -9.10 -11.50
N ALA A 393 -41.72 -8.65 -12.05
CA ALA A 393 -41.61 -7.84 -13.25
C ALA A 393 -40.16 -7.99 -13.74
N PRO A 394 -39.91 -8.72 -14.84
CA PRO A 394 -38.57 -8.97 -15.35
C PRO A 394 -37.79 -7.66 -15.47
N GLY A 395 -36.62 -7.59 -14.82
CA GLY A 395 -35.77 -6.40 -14.82
C GLY A 395 -35.88 -5.52 -13.57
N THR A 396 -36.74 -5.82 -12.60
CA THR A 396 -36.77 -5.06 -11.35
C THR A 396 -35.57 -5.39 -10.48
N ILE A 397 -34.81 -4.37 -10.08
CA ILE A 397 -33.67 -4.48 -9.17
C ILE A 397 -34.08 -4.02 -7.78
N SER A 398 -33.64 -4.75 -6.76
CA SER A 398 -33.74 -4.33 -5.37
C SER A 398 -32.38 -4.41 -4.68
N LEU A 399 -32.08 -3.43 -3.84
CA LEU A 399 -30.84 -3.38 -3.06
C LEU A 399 -31.12 -3.77 -1.61
N LYS A 400 -30.43 -4.81 -1.14
CA LYS A 400 -30.45 -5.23 0.26
C LYS A 400 -29.17 -4.77 0.93
N ARG A 401 -29.29 -3.81 1.86
CA ARG A 401 -28.13 -3.30 2.61
C ARG A 401 -27.59 -4.41 3.51
N VAL A 402 -26.30 -4.70 3.41
CA VAL A 402 -25.62 -5.73 4.20
C VAL A 402 -24.95 -5.09 5.41
N CYS A 403 -24.11 -4.08 5.19
CA CYS A 403 -23.36 -3.38 6.24
C CYS A 403 -22.88 -2.00 5.78
N ASP A 404 -22.04 -1.34 6.59
CA ASP A 404 -21.30 -0.14 6.19
C ASP A 404 -20.07 -0.53 5.38
N PHE A 405 -19.84 0.15 4.25
CA PHE A 405 -18.78 -0.20 3.31
C PHE A 405 -17.37 -0.15 3.92
N SER A 406 -17.09 0.88 4.73
CA SER A 406 -15.78 1.10 5.34
C SER A 406 -15.29 -0.04 6.23
N ARG A 407 -16.22 -0.80 6.84
CA ARG A 407 -15.90 -1.98 7.66
C ARG A 407 -15.64 -3.23 6.82
N HIS A 408 -16.26 -3.33 5.65
CA HIS A 408 -16.27 -4.56 4.86
C HIS A 408 -15.16 -4.60 3.82
N TRP A 409 -14.77 -3.45 3.24
CA TRP A 409 -13.76 -3.41 2.17
C TRP A 409 -12.42 -4.05 2.59
N ARG A 410 -11.92 -3.72 3.78
CA ARG A 410 -10.66 -4.29 4.33
C ARG A 410 -10.72 -5.80 4.57
N THR A 411 -11.92 -6.39 4.60
CA THR A 411 -12.11 -7.83 4.77
C THR A 411 -12.33 -8.57 3.45
N MET A 412 -12.49 -7.87 2.33
CA MET A 412 -12.76 -8.50 1.03
C MET A 412 -11.60 -9.33 0.49
N GLU A 413 -10.36 -9.05 0.91
CA GLU A 413 -9.20 -9.92 0.64
C GLU A 413 -9.37 -11.33 1.22
N ASN A 414 -10.25 -11.50 2.22
CA ASN A 414 -10.47 -12.74 2.95
C ASN A 414 -11.87 -13.34 2.74
N ILE A 415 -12.68 -12.87 1.78
CA ILE A 415 -13.96 -13.51 1.51
C ILE A 415 -13.67 -14.89 0.89
N PRO A 416 -14.00 -16.00 1.58
CA PRO A 416 -13.84 -17.32 0.99
C PRO A 416 -14.69 -17.39 -0.28
N GLU A 417 -14.18 -18.03 -1.31
CA GLU A 417 -14.93 -18.26 -2.54
C GLU A 417 -16.32 -18.78 -2.17
N VAL A 418 -17.37 -18.17 -2.74
CA VAL A 418 -18.79 -18.36 -2.38
C VAL A 418 -19.27 -19.82 -2.44
N GLY A 419 -18.41 -20.77 -2.83
CA GLY A 419 -18.63 -22.22 -2.73
C GLY A 419 -18.50 -22.83 -1.32
N GLU A 420 -17.86 -22.18 -0.34
CA GLU A 420 -17.63 -22.81 0.99
C GLU A 420 -18.68 -22.47 2.06
N LEU A 421 -19.52 -21.47 1.85
CA LEU A 421 -20.56 -21.08 2.81
C LEU A 421 -21.87 -21.88 2.68
N GLY A 422 -21.91 -22.88 1.79
CA GLY A 422 -23.13 -23.62 1.42
C GLY A 422 -23.44 -24.91 2.18
N ASN A 423 -22.64 -25.36 3.15
CA ASN A 423 -22.86 -26.66 3.82
C ASN A 423 -22.57 -26.65 5.33
N LYS A 424 -23.18 -25.71 6.07
CA LYS A 424 -23.38 -25.84 7.52
C LYS A 424 -24.82 -25.49 7.87
N ASN A 425 -25.70 -26.46 7.66
CA ASN A 425 -27.00 -26.55 8.34
C ASN A 425 -26.98 -27.75 9.28
#